data_AF-A0A1G7P484-F1
#
_entry.id   AF-A0A1G7P484-F1
#
_cell.length_a   1.000
_cell.length_b   1.000
_cell.length_c   1.000
_cell.angle_alpha   90.00
_cell.angle_beta   90.00
_cell.angle_gamma   90.00
#
_symmetry.space_group_name_H-M   'P 1'
#
loop_
_entity.id
_entity.type
_entity.pdbx_description
1 polymer ?
#
loop_
_entity_poly.entity_id
_entity_poly.type
_entity_poly.pdbx_seq_one_letter_code
_entity_poly.pdbx_strand_id
1 'polypeptide(L)'
;MAEQLFLYGVYSIQVRSLELQGARWDAEYEIRHRDHAVQVWTTVGGDAGYESETDAIEAAHQQAVADIEHGAGIPKPRTFP
;
A
#
# COMPACT_ATOMS: atom_id res chain seq x y z
N MET A 1 -14.18 -4.85 6.42
CA MET A 1 -12.90 -4.28 6.85
C MET A 1 -11.98 -5.43 7.18
N ALA A 2 -11.17 -5.81 6.20
CA ALA A 2 -10.16 -6.84 6.31
C ALA A 2 -8.80 -6.15 6.46
N GLU A 3 -8.11 -6.46 7.56
CA GLU A 3 -6.74 -6.05 7.79
C GLU A 3 -5.83 -7.26 7.51
N GLN A 4 -4.88 -7.10 6.59
CA GLN A 4 -3.93 -8.14 6.20
C GLN A 4 -2.50 -7.66 6.42
N LEU A 5 -1.70 -8.52 7.05
CA LEU A 5 -0.28 -8.27 7.27
C LEU A 5 0.54 -9.17 6.33
N PHE A 6 1.35 -8.55 5.48
CA PHE A 6 2.30 -9.23 4.62
C PHE A 6 3.73 -8.97 5.11
N LEU A 7 4.58 -9.99 5.09
CA LEU A 7 5.97 -9.88 5.52
C LEU A 7 6.88 -9.95 4.30
N TYR A 8 7.76 -8.96 4.15
CA TYR A 8 8.70 -8.85 3.04
C TYR A 8 10.12 -8.72 3.56
N GLY A 9 10.73 -9.85 3.90
CA GLY A 9 12.06 -9.91 4.50
C GLY A 9 12.11 -9.19 5.85
N VAL A 10 12.74 -8.01 5.89
CA VAL A 10 12.83 -7.14 7.09
C VAL A 10 11.73 -6.09 7.17
N TYR A 11 10.91 -5.99 6.12
CA TYR A 11 9.77 -5.08 6.05
C TYR A 11 8.48 -5.83 6.40
N SER A 12 7.54 -5.09 6.97
CA SER A 12 6.18 -5.53 7.26
C SER A 12 5.22 -4.57 6.58
N ILE A 13 4.34 -5.11 5.75
CA ILE A 13 3.33 -4.37 5.00
C ILE A 13 2.00 -4.63 5.68
N GLN A 14 1.38 -3.60 6.21
CA GLN A 14 0.00 -3.67 6.69
C GLN A 14 -0.91 -3.16 5.59
N VAL A 15 -1.96 -3.90 5.28
CA VAL A 15 -2.98 -3.51 4.30
C VAL A 15 -4.33 -3.53 4.98
N ARG A 16 -5.14 -2.49 4.77
CA ARG A 16 -6.52 -2.40 5.28
C ARG A 16 -7.47 -2.09 4.15
N SER A 17 -8.55 -2.86 4.02
CA SER A 17 -9.62 -2.53 3.08
C SER A 17 -10.58 -1.49 3.66
N LEU A 18 -10.97 -0.54 2.82
CA LEU A 18 -11.97 0.47 3.11
C LEU A 18 -13.15 0.29 2.15
N GLU A 19 -14.35 0.17 2.70
CA GLU A 19 -15.55 0.18 1.89
C GLU A 19 -15.88 1.63 1.52
N LEU A 20 -15.96 1.90 0.21
CA LEU A 20 -16.42 3.17 -0.34
C LEU A 20 -17.90 3.09 -0.70
N GLN A 21 -18.54 4.25 -0.78
CA GLN A 21 -19.94 4.35 -1.18
C GLN A 21 -20.15 3.82 -2.62
N GLY A 22 -21.20 3.02 -2.81
CA GLY A 22 -21.58 2.54 -4.14
C GLY A 22 -20.93 1.22 -4.58
N ALA A 23 -20.68 0.30 -3.64
CA ALA A 23 -20.03 -1.00 -3.90
C ALA A 23 -18.61 -0.85 -4.49
N ARG A 24 -17.88 0.17 -4.03
CA ARG A 24 -16.48 0.39 -4.35
C ARG A 24 -15.64 0.10 -3.11
N TRP A 25 -14.39 -0.24 -3.34
CA TRP A 25 -13.44 -0.57 -2.29
C TRP A 25 -12.16 0.23 -2.48
N ASP A 26 -11.68 0.84 -1.43
CA ASP A 26 -10.33 1.39 -1.37
C ASP A 26 -9.48 0.47 -0.50
N ALA A 27 -8.17 0.63 -0.55
CA ALA A 27 -7.29 -0.01 0.39
C ALA A 27 -6.15 0.92 0.74
N GLU A 28 -5.76 0.90 2.00
CA GLU A 28 -4.60 1.62 2.46
C GLU A 28 -3.53 0.64 2.86
N TYR A 29 -2.27 0.99 2.60
CA TYR A 29 -1.13 0.21 3.04
C TYR A 29 -0.13 1.05 3.83
N GLU A 30 0.53 0.42 4.79
CA GLU A 30 1.63 0.98 5.57
C GLU A 30 2.84 0.05 5.41
N ILE A 31 4.03 0.62 5.19
CA ILE A 31 5.28 -0.14 5.15
C ILE A 31 6.08 0.20 6.40
N ARG A 32 6.35 -0.82 7.20
CA ARG A 32 7.20 -0.75 8.37
C ARG A 32 8.49 -1.49 8.13
N HIS A 33 9.58 -0.97 8.66
CA HIS A 33 10.87 -1.63 8.73
C HIS A 33 11.25 -1.77 10.20
N ARG A 34 11.23 -3.02 10.69
CA ARG A 34 11.38 -3.34 12.12
C ARG A 34 10.34 -2.60 12.98
N ASP A 35 10.75 -1.51 13.62
CA ASP A 35 9.90 -0.70 14.50
C ASP A 35 9.49 0.64 13.88
N HIS A 36 10.09 1.01 12.74
CA HIS A 36 9.87 2.30 12.09
C HIS A 36 8.91 2.18 10.92
N ALA A 37 7.84 2.98 10.91
CA ALA A 37 7.03 3.18 9.72
C ALA A 37 7.87 3.97 8.68
N VAL A 38 8.31 3.29 7.63
CA VAL A 38 9.08 3.91 6.53
C VAL A 38 8.14 4.63 5.58
N GLN A 39 6.97 4.04 5.37
CA GLN A 39 5.87 4.64 4.64
C GLN A 39 4.61 4.57 5.50
N VAL A 40 4.07 5.75 5.81
CA VAL A 40 2.80 5.89 6.51
C VAL A 40 1.64 5.42 5.62
N TRP A 41 0.48 5.19 6.24
CA TRP A 41 -0.75 4.80 5.55
C TRP A 41 -0.95 5.58 4.25
N THR A 42 -0.85 4.86 3.14
CA THR A 42 -0.99 5.36 1.79
C THR A 42 -2.19 4.70 1.16
N THR A 43 -3.10 5.52 0.64
CA THR A 43 -4.36 5.10 0.01
C THR A 43 -4.12 4.69 -1.44
N VAL A 44 -4.71 3.57 -1.85
CA VAL A 44 -4.65 2.97 -3.18
C VAL A 44 -6.05 2.66 -3.65
N GLY A 45 -6.43 3.25 -4.79
CA GLY A 45 -7.79 3.20 -5.34
C GLY A 45 -8.30 4.61 -5.63
N GLY A 46 -8.15 5.52 -4.67
CA GLY A 46 -8.53 6.93 -4.82
C GLY A 46 -10.01 7.09 -5.18
N ASP A 47 -10.37 8.20 -5.83
CA ASP A 47 -11.76 8.50 -6.23
C ASP A 47 -12.42 7.43 -7.13
N ALA A 48 -11.64 6.60 -7.82
CA ALA A 48 -12.19 5.55 -8.68
C ALA A 48 -12.64 4.32 -7.87
N GLY A 49 -11.85 3.95 -6.85
CA GLY A 49 -12.02 2.72 -6.09
C GLY A 49 -11.93 1.43 -6.93
N TYR A 50 -11.74 0.32 -6.26
CA TYR A 50 -11.81 -1.03 -6.81
C TYR A 50 -13.23 -1.57 -6.76
N GLU A 51 -13.51 -2.54 -7.63
CA GLU A 51 -14.80 -3.22 -7.72
C GLU A 51 -15.02 -4.25 -6.60
N SER A 52 -13.94 -4.78 -6.03
CA SER A 52 -13.97 -5.81 -4.99
C SER A 52 -12.99 -5.49 -3.87
N GLU A 53 -13.32 -5.94 -2.65
CA GLU A 53 -12.43 -5.85 -1.49
C GLU A 53 -11.07 -6.52 -1.78
N THR A 54 -11.09 -7.69 -2.42
CA THR A 54 -9.89 -8.44 -2.77
C THR A 54 -8.99 -7.67 -3.73
N ASP A 55 -9.55 -7.08 -4.79
CA ASP A 55 -8.79 -6.26 -5.75
C ASP A 55 -8.10 -5.07 -5.06
N ALA A 56 -8.79 -4.41 -4.12
CA ALA A 56 -8.21 -3.31 -3.37
C ALA A 56 -7.01 -3.78 -2.54
N ILE A 57 -7.17 -4.90 -1.82
CA ILE A 57 -6.10 -5.45 -0.98
C ILE A 57 -4.91 -5.92 -1.83
N GLU A 58 -5.16 -6.62 -2.94
CA GLU A 58 -4.11 -7.06 -3.85
C GLU A 58 -3.37 -5.86 -4.46
N ALA A 59 -4.09 -4.83 -4.89
CA ALA A 59 -3.47 -3.63 -5.44
C ALA A 59 -2.62 -2.88 -4.41
N ALA A 60 -3.12 -2.73 -3.18
CA ALA A 60 -2.37 -2.09 -2.09
C ALA A 60 -1.13 -2.90 -1.71
N HIS A 61 -1.22 -4.23 -1.69
CA HIS A 61 -0.08 -5.12 -1.48
C HIS A 61 0.96 -4.99 -2.60
N GLN A 62 0.53 -5.02 -3.87
CA GLN A 62 1.43 -4.87 -5.03
C GLN A 62 2.13 -3.50 -5.03
N GLN A 63 1.39 -2.43 -4.72
CA GLN A 63 1.94 -1.09 -4.61
C GLN A 63 3.00 -1.02 -3.49
N ALA A 64 2.69 -1.57 -2.31
CA ALA A 64 3.64 -1.62 -1.19
C ALA A 64 4.92 -2.38 -1.55
N VAL A 65 4.81 -3.53 -2.24
CA VAL A 65 5.98 -4.28 -2.71
C VAL A 65 6.77 -3.45 -3.71
N ALA A 66 6.10 -2.81 -4.68
CA ALA A 66 6.76 -1.95 -5.66
C ALA A 66 7.49 -0.77 -5.01
N ASP A 67 6.94 -0.19 -3.93
CA ASP A 67 7.58 0.86 -3.14
C ASP A 67 8.81 0.33 -2.36
N ILE A 68 8.74 -0.88 -1.79
CA ILE A 68 9.91 -1.53 -1.19
C ILE A 68 11.00 -1.80 -2.24
N GLU A 69 10.63 -2.34 -3.40
CA GLU A 69 11.54 -2.65 -4.50
C GLU A 69 12.15 -1.39 -5.13
N HIS A 70 11.38 -0.30 -5.22
CA HIS A 70 11.89 1.01 -5.63
C HIS A 70 12.79 1.67 -4.59
N GLY A 71 12.89 1.10 -3.39
CA GLY A 71 13.62 1.65 -2.27
C GLY A 71 12.76 2.68 -1.55
N ALA A 72 11.86 2.19 -0.69
CA ALA A 72 11.10 3.00 0.25
C ALA A 72 12.07 3.91 1.05
N GLY A 73 12.23 5.17 0.62
CA GLY A 73 13.14 6.14 1.21
C GLY A 73 14.52 6.32 0.55
N ILE A 74 14.85 5.70 -0.59
CA ILE A 74 16.00 6.16 -1.41
C ILE A 74 15.45 7.10 -2.48
N PRO A 75 15.63 8.42 -2.34
CA PRO A 75 15.22 9.33 -3.40
C PRO A 75 15.98 8.93 -4.67
N LYS A 76 15.24 8.48 -5.70
CA LYS A 76 15.75 8.46 -7.07
C LYS A 76 16.37 9.84 -7.31
N PRO A 77 17.67 9.96 -7.66
CA PRO A 77 18.19 11.24 -8.05
C PRO A 77 17.31 11.74 -9.18
N ARG A 78 16.72 12.93 -8.96
CA ARG A 78 15.97 13.68 -9.95
C ARG A 78 16.81 13.74 -11.22
N THR A 79 16.53 12.85 -12.18
CA THR A 79 16.94 13.10 -13.56
C THR A 79 16.02 14.21 -14.07
N PHE A 80 16.48 15.44 -13.89
CA PHE A 80 16.15 16.60 -14.71
C PHE A 80 17.36 16.84 -15.62
N PRO A 81 17.21 17.45 -16.81
CA PRO A 81 16.09 17.53 -17.75
C PRO A 81 16.32 16.70 -19.03
#